data_AF-A0A350UYJ8-F1
#
_entry.id   AF-A0A350UYJ8-F1
#
_cell.length_a   1.000
_cell.length_b   1.000
_cell.length_c   1.000
_cell.angle_alpha   90.00
_cell.angle_beta   90.00
_cell.angle_gamma   90.00
#
_symmetry.space_group_name_H-M   'P 1'
#
loop_
_entity.id
_entity.type
_entity.pdbx_description
1 polymer ?
#
loop_
_entity_poly.entity_id
_entity_poly.type
_entity_poly.pdbx_seq_one_letter_code
_entity_poly.pdbx_strand_id
1 'polypeptide(L)'
;MTAGWHFNPVKNLNTELKNAGFPEFSESGFFTTGGGGFIDLPMKDNFLRIGGFGNGFTSKLTKQVNDTLKKDANYSLGQGGISLEYIIPISSIFDISFGSTFSTGTLKLELYKYGNDLGNYSTLSNEFGTNGSSSNLAHTFKSRFYTVQPQVGIGIMLRKFMYLKIDCGYQLGAQNTWRVDNDVEVKDFPKGIEAKGLVLNVGLNFGLFIRD
;
A
#
# COMPACT_ATOMS: atom_id res chain seq x y z
N MET A 1 6.48 -10.36 -11.15
CA MET A 1 6.84 -9.14 -10.39
C MET A 1 5.94 -8.02 -10.87
N THR A 2 5.52 -7.14 -9.97
CA THR A 2 4.68 -5.98 -10.31
C THR A 2 5.26 -4.72 -9.69
N ALA A 3 5.40 -3.68 -10.49
CA ALA A 3 5.68 -2.32 -10.06
C ALA A 3 4.48 -1.45 -10.37
N GLY A 4 4.23 -0.41 -9.58
CA GLY A 4 3.06 0.43 -9.80
C GLY A 4 3.14 1.76 -9.09
N TRP A 5 2.04 2.50 -9.19
CA TRP A 5 1.84 3.78 -8.56
C TRP A 5 0.46 3.83 -7.94
N HIS A 6 0.38 4.17 -6.65
CA HIS A 6 -0.86 4.31 -5.90
C HIS A 6 -1.06 5.76 -5.49
N PHE A 7 -2.04 6.41 -6.09
CA PHE A 7 -2.46 7.77 -5.76
C PHE A 7 -3.38 7.76 -4.54
N ASN A 8 -2.81 7.38 -3.39
CA ASN A 8 -3.52 7.38 -2.12
C ASN A 8 -3.64 8.81 -1.58
N PRO A 9 -4.86 9.33 -1.32
CA PRO A 9 -5.03 10.71 -0.89
C PRO A 9 -4.50 10.91 0.53
N VAL A 10 -3.49 11.78 0.66
CA VAL A 10 -2.84 12.08 1.95
C VAL A 10 -3.07 13.51 2.44
N LYS A 11 -3.90 14.31 1.77
CA LYS A 11 -4.14 15.71 2.17
C LYS A 11 -4.62 15.86 3.62
N ASN A 12 -5.58 15.04 4.05
CA ASN A 12 -6.07 15.06 5.43
C ASN A 12 -4.96 14.61 6.40
N LEU A 13 -4.21 13.56 6.05
CA LEU A 13 -3.05 13.11 6.83
C LEU A 13 -2.00 14.21 6.98
N ASN A 14 -1.63 14.87 5.88
CA ASN A 14 -0.66 15.98 5.87
C ASN A 14 -1.11 17.14 6.75
N THR A 15 -2.42 17.45 6.77
CA THR A 15 -2.97 18.49 7.65
C THR A 15 -2.68 18.17 9.12
N GLU A 16 -2.92 16.93 9.53
CA GLU A 16 -2.70 16.47 10.90
C GLU A 16 -1.21 16.38 11.25
N LEU A 17 -0.39 15.85 10.33
CA LEU A 17 1.06 15.80 10.48
C LEU A 17 1.65 17.20 10.63
N LYS A 18 1.21 18.15 9.81
CA LYS A 18 1.64 19.54 9.86
C LYS A 18 1.27 20.20 11.18
N ASN A 19 0.03 20.01 11.65
CA ASN A 19 -0.42 20.49 12.96
C ASN A 19 0.41 19.92 14.10
N ALA A 20 0.81 18.65 13.99
CA ALA A 20 1.70 17.97 14.95
C ALA A 20 3.20 18.24 14.70
N GLY A 21 3.56 19.03 13.68
CA GLY A 21 4.94 19.43 13.34
C GLY A 21 5.80 18.36 12.66
N PHE A 22 5.20 17.30 12.12
CA PHE A 22 5.85 16.26 11.31
C PHE A 22 6.09 16.71 9.85
N PRO A 23 6.92 16.00 9.07
CA PRO A 23 7.00 16.21 7.62
C PRO A 23 5.72 15.75 6.90
N GLU A 24 5.49 16.31 5.71
CA GLU A 24 4.30 16.04 4.87
C GLU A 24 4.66 15.09 3.72
N PHE A 25 3.76 14.14 3.41
CA PHE A 25 3.92 13.22 2.28
C PHE A 25 3.53 13.87 0.95
N SER A 26 4.15 13.41 -0.14
CA SER A 26 3.76 13.86 -1.49
C SER A 26 2.32 13.44 -1.81
N GLU A 27 1.52 14.38 -2.33
CA GLU A 27 0.18 14.10 -2.85
C GLU A 27 0.22 13.47 -4.25
N SER A 28 1.39 13.34 -4.88
CA SER A 28 1.56 12.72 -6.20
C SER A 28 1.48 11.19 -6.19
N GLY A 29 1.19 10.58 -5.03
CA GLY A 29 1.08 9.13 -4.88
C GLY A 29 2.38 8.44 -4.48
N PHE A 30 2.33 7.11 -4.42
CA PHE A 30 3.38 6.27 -3.87
C PHE A 30 3.77 5.17 -4.86
N PHE A 31 5.08 4.95 -5.01
CA PHE A 31 5.57 3.81 -5.76
C PHE A 31 5.24 2.50 -5.03
N THR A 32 4.57 1.59 -5.72
CA THR A 32 4.22 0.28 -5.19
C THR A 32 5.09 -0.80 -5.82
N THR A 33 5.41 -1.81 -5.04
CA THR A 33 6.05 -3.04 -5.51
C THR A 33 5.32 -4.25 -4.98
N GLY A 34 5.43 -5.35 -5.70
CA GLY A 34 4.79 -6.58 -5.32
C GLY A 34 4.96 -7.69 -6.34
N GLY A 35 4.04 -8.63 -6.30
CA GLY A 35 3.98 -9.74 -7.20
C GLY A 35 2.66 -10.48 -7.09
N GLY A 36 2.55 -11.50 -7.92
CA GLY A 36 1.36 -12.32 -8.01
C GLY A 36 1.53 -13.35 -9.10
N GLY A 37 0.49 -14.13 -9.27
CA GLY A 37 0.35 -15.11 -10.33
C GLY A 37 -1.12 -15.31 -10.65
N PHE A 38 -1.38 -15.91 -11.79
CA PHE A 38 -2.73 -16.19 -12.22
C PHE A 38 -2.79 -17.48 -13.03
N ILE A 39 -4.00 -18.01 -13.13
CA ILE A 39 -4.37 -19.06 -14.08
C ILE A 39 -5.45 -18.50 -15.02
N ASP A 40 -5.36 -18.89 -16.29
CA ASP A 40 -6.37 -18.57 -17.30
C ASP A 40 -7.23 -19.81 -17.53
N LEU A 41 -8.53 -19.67 -17.33
CA LEU A 41 -9.52 -20.69 -17.64
C LEU A 41 -10.11 -20.39 -19.02
N PRO A 42 -9.98 -21.29 -20.00
CA PRO A 42 -10.52 -21.07 -21.33
C PRO A 42 -12.05 -21.01 -21.29
N MET A 43 -12.59 -20.01 -21.96
CA MET A 43 -13.99 -19.88 -22.33
C MET A 43 -14.04 -19.81 -23.86
N LYS A 44 -15.13 -20.24 -24.49
CA LYS A 44 -15.27 -20.37 -25.96
C LYS A 44 -14.29 -19.52 -26.81
N ASP A 45 -14.43 -18.20 -26.77
CA ASP A 45 -13.60 -17.25 -27.52
C ASP A 45 -12.77 -16.31 -26.60
N ASN A 46 -12.77 -16.55 -25.28
CA ASN A 46 -12.25 -15.62 -24.26
C ASN A 46 -11.63 -16.38 -23.07
N PHE A 47 -11.10 -15.69 -22.06
CA PHE A 47 -10.58 -16.37 -20.86
C PHE A 47 -11.10 -15.73 -19.59
N LEU A 48 -11.34 -16.56 -18.58
CA LEU A 48 -11.50 -16.09 -17.21
C LEU A 48 -10.16 -16.25 -16.50
N ARG A 49 -9.55 -15.14 -16.11
CA ARG A 49 -8.32 -15.11 -15.33
C ARG A 49 -8.64 -15.01 -13.85
N ILE A 50 -8.07 -15.93 -13.09
CA ILE A 50 -8.14 -15.93 -11.63
C ILE A 50 -6.71 -15.83 -11.10
N GLY A 51 -6.45 -14.78 -10.32
CA GLY A 51 -5.12 -14.50 -9.81
C GLY A 51 -5.08 -14.28 -8.30
N GLY A 52 -3.87 -14.37 -7.77
CA GLY A 52 -3.50 -13.94 -6.43
C GLY A 52 -2.39 -12.90 -6.52
N PHE A 53 -2.41 -11.90 -5.63
CA PHE A 53 -1.41 -10.84 -5.61
C PHE A 53 -1.10 -10.38 -4.19
N GLY A 54 0.06 -9.75 -4.06
CA GLY A 54 0.46 -8.96 -2.90
C GLY A 54 1.28 -7.76 -3.36
N ASN A 55 0.93 -6.57 -2.89
CA ASN A 55 1.67 -5.35 -3.18
C ASN A 55 1.59 -4.34 -2.03
N GLY A 56 2.45 -3.34 -2.09
CA GLY A 56 2.46 -2.27 -1.10
C GLY A 56 3.46 -1.18 -1.41
N PHE A 57 3.44 -0.14 -0.58
CA PHE A 57 4.41 0.94 -0.56
C PHE A 57 4.87 1.22 0.86
N THR A 58 6.02 1.87 0.98
CA THR A 58 6.49 2.49 2.22
C THR A 58 7.18 3.79 1.87
N SER A 59 6.76 4.89 2.49
CA SER A 59 7.38 6.20 2.39
C SER A 59 7.85 6.62 3.77
N LYS A 60 9.10 7.07 3.87
CA LYS A 60 9.73 7.48 5.13
C LYS A 60 10.23 8.90 4.97
N LEU A 61 9.86 9.77 5.90
CA LEU A 61 10.26 11.16 5.90
C LEU A 61 10.80 11.53 7.27
N THR A 62 11.88 12.31 7.28
CA THR A 62 12.52 12.83 8.48
C THR A 62 12.54 14.34 8.43
N LYS A 63 12.19 14.97 9.56
CA LYS A 63 12.32 16.40 9.78
C LYS A 63 13.17 16.65 11.01
N GLN A 64 14.26 17.40 10.82
CA GLN A 64 15.01 17.95 11.94
C GLN A 64 14.26 19.18 12.46
N VAL A 65 13.88 19.16 13.74
CA VAL A 65 13.16 20.28 14.38
C VAL A 65 14.15 21.30 14.92
N ASN A 66 15.26 20.84 15.50
CA ASN A 66 16.41 21.63 15.93
C ASN A 66 17.65 20.72 16.00
N ASP A 67 18.77 21.22 16.55
CA ASP A 67 20.04 20.49 16.63
C ASP A 67 19.98 19.17 17.42
N THR A 68 18.95 18.99 18.24
CA THR A 68 18.85 17.85 19.16
C THR A 68 17.62 16.98 18.93
N LEU A 69 16.60 17.48 18.22
CA LEU A 69 15.29 16.82 18.10
C LEU A 69 14.94 16.52 16.64
N LYS A 70 14.55 15.27 16.39
CA LYS A 70 14.05 14.78 15.09
C LYS A 70 12.62 14.27 15.20
N LYS A 71 11.90 14.37 14.09
CA LYS A 71 10.58 13.77 13.89
C LYS A 71 10.55 12.98 12.60
N ASP A 72 10.19 11.70 12.69
CA ASP A 72 10.02 10.83 11.52
C ASP A 72 8.55 10.44 11.36
N ALA A 73 8.09 10.43 10.11
CA ALA A 73 6.80 9.90 9.72
C ALA A 73 7.03 8.81 8.67
N ASN A 74 6.60 7.58 8.99
CA ASN A 74 6.59 6.47 8.03
C ASN A 74 5.14 6.12 7.70
N TYR A 75 4.81 6.16 6.41
CA TYR A 75 3.49 5.79 5.91
C TYR A 75 3.62 4.60 4.99
N SER A 76 2.86 3.55 5.26
CA SER A 76 2.92 2.30 4.50
C SER A 76 1.55 1.68 4.31
N LEU A 77 1.39 1.06 3.16
CA LEU A 77 0.25 0.24 2.82
C LEU A 77 0.80 -1.10 2.35
N GLY A 78 0.31 -2.19 2.92
CA GLY A 78 0.56 -3.54 2.42
C GLY A 78 -0.76 -4.28 2.29
N GLN A 79 -0.97 -4.92 1.15
CA GLN A 79 -2.17 -5.69 0.88
C GLN A 79 -1.88 -6.97 0.10
N GLY A 80 -2.79 -7.92 0.25
CA GLY A 80 -2.85 -9.12 -0.56
C GLY A 80 -4.30 -9.48 -0.87
N GLY A 81 -4.49 -10.21 -1.95
CA GLY A 81 -5.84 -10.46 -2.43
C GLY A 81 -5.91 -11.39 -3.64
N ILE A 82 -7.11 -11.43 -4.19
CA ILE A 82 -7.45 -12.20 -5.39
C ILE A 82 -7.86 -11.25 -6.51
N SER A 83 -7.59 -11.63 -7.75
CA SER A 83 -8.07 -10.96 -8.95
C SER A 83 -8.98 -11.86 -9.75
N LEU A 84 -10.03 -11.27 -10.32
CA LEU A 84 -10.95 -11.91 -11.25
C LEU A 84 -11.06 -11.01 -12.48
N GLU A 85 -10.63 -11.50 -13.63
CA GLU A 85 -10.52 -10.70 -14.85
C GLU A 85 -11.06 -11.50 -16.04
N TYR A 86 -11.92 -10.86 -16.83
CA TYR A 86 -12.36 -11.35 -18.12
C TYR A 86 -11.39 -10.85 -19.19
N ILE A 87 -10.78 -11.78 -19.93
CA ILE A 87 -9.74 -11.52 -20.92
C ILE A 87 -10.33 -11.71 -22.32
N ILE A 88 -10.23 -10.68 -23.14
CA ILE A 88 -10.61 -10.69 -24.55
C ILE A 88 -9.32 -10.68 -25.38
N PRO A 89 -8.96 -11.82 -26.00
CA PRO A 89 -7.82 -11.86 -26.90
C PRO A 89 -8.15 -11.09 -28.18
N ILE A 90 -7.34 -10.08 -28.51
CA ILE A 90 -7.44 -9.35 -29.80
C ILE A 90 -6.59 -10.04 -30.86
N SER A 91 -5.47 -10.59 -30.45
CA SER A 91 -4.56 -11.39 -31.29
C SER A 91 -3.82 -12.41 -30.42
N SER A 92 -2.94 -13.21 -31.04
CA SER A 92 -2.03 -14.11 -30.31
C SER A 92 -1.05 -13.36 -29.40
N ILE A 93 -0.86 -12.05 -29.59
CA ILE A 93 0.08 -11.21 -28.83
C ILE A 93 -0.65 -10.30 -27.85
N PHE A 94 -1.79 -9.73 -28.22
CA PHE A 94 -2.47 -8.69 -27.45
C PHE A 94 -3.81 -9.16 -26.88
N ASP A 95 -4.08 -8.78 -25.64
CA ASP A 95 -5.38 -8.92 -25.01
C ASP A 95 -5.79 -7.66 -24.24
N ILE A 96 -7.09 -7.53 -24.03
CA ILE A 96 -7.65 -6.58 -23.07
C ILE A 96 -8.27 -7.37 -21.93
N SER A 97 -8.15 -6.84 -20.72
CA SER A 97 -8.72 -7.40 -19.49
C SER A 97 -9.67 -6.40 -18.85
N PHE A 98 -10.80 -6.91 -18.36
CA PHE A 98 -11.76 -6.18 -17.53
C PHE A 98 -12.03 -7.00 -16.28
N GLY A 99 -11.93 -6.41 -15.11
CA GLY A 99 -12.10 -7.20 -13.90
C GLY A 99 -12.08 -6.38 -12.64
N SER A 100 -11.96 -7.10 -11.53
CA SER A 100 -11.81 -6.49 -10.21
C SER A 100 -10.80 -7.28 -9.40
N THR A 101 -10.08 -6.57 -8.54
CA THR A 101 -9.37 -7.22 -7.43
C THR A 101 -10.10 -7.02 -6.12
N PHE A 102 -9.97 -8.00 -5.24
CA PHE A 102 -10.48 -7.98 -3.88
C PHE A 102 -9.32 -8.24 -2.94
N SER A 103 -9.05 -7.30 -2.05
CA SER A 103 -7.90 -7.38 -1.15
C SER A 103 -8.26 -7.03 0.29
N THR A 104 -7.41 -7.51 1.19
CA THR A 104 -7.32 -7.02 2.54
C THR A 104 -5.88 -6.63 2.82
N GLY A 105 -5.70 -5.66 3.69
CA GLY A 105 -4.39 -5.14 4.00
C GLY A 105 -4.36 -4.33 5.26
N THR A 106 -3.20 -3.76 5.53
CA THR A 106 -2.97 -2.84 6.63
C THR A 106 -2.45 -1.53 6.08
N LEU A 107 -3.11 -0.45 6.47
CA LEU A 107 -2.62 0.91 6.35
C LEU A 107 -1.95 1.26 7.67
N LYS A 108 -0.73 1.78 7.61
CA LYS A 108 0.08 2.04 8.80
C LYS A 108 0.73 3.42 8.72
N LEU A 109 0.64 4.13 9.84
CA LEU A 109 1.36 5.37 10.10
C LEU A 109 2.21 5.18 11.36
N GLU A 110 3.52 5.32 11.23
CA GLU A 110 4.44 5.29 12.35
C GLU A 110 5.00 6.70 12.55
N LEU A 111 4.86 7.22 13.76
CA LEU A 111 5.32 8.54 14.14
C LEU A 111 6.39 8.40 15.22
N TYR A 112 7.56 8.96 14.94
CA TYR A 112 8.68 8.98 15.86
C TYR A 112 9.05 10.42 16.17
N LYS A 113 9.30 10.70 17.45
CA LYS A 113 9.92 11.93 17.92
C LYS A 113 11.06 11.50 18.83
N TYR A 114 12.28 11.93 18.58
CA TYR A 114 13.40 11.50 19.40
C TYR A 114 14.54 12.50 19.42
N GLY A 115 15.26 12.47 20.54
CA GLY A 115 16.46 13.27 20.77
C GLY A 115 17.76 12.50 20.49
N ASN A 116 18.90 13.14 20.74
CA ASN A 116 20.22 12.52 20.62
C ASN A 116 20.45 11.33 21.57
N ASP A 117 19.64 11.22 22.63
CA ASP A 117 19.82 10.22 23.70
C ASP A 117 19.12 8.88 23.42
N LEU A 118 18.35 8.75 22.32
CA LEU A 118 17.59 7.54 21.97
C LEU A 118 18.50 6.29 21.84
N GLY A 119 19.79 6.46 21.53
CA GLY A 119 20.75 5.37 21.40
C GLY A 119 21.20 4.75 22.73
N ASN A 120 20.80 5.30 23.88
CA ASN A 120 21.24 4.83 25.19
C ASN A 120 20.17 3.95 25.86
N TYR A 121 20.49 2.67 26.06
CA TYR A 121 19.58 1.71 26.70
C TYR A 121 19.20 2.11 28.13
N SER A 122 20.12 2.69 28.91
CA SER A 122 19.80 3.13 30.27
C SER A 122 18.72 4.23 30.26
N THR A 123 18.80 5.17 29.32
CA THR A 123 17.76 6.19 29.09
C THR A 123 16.43 5.54 28.76
N LEU A 124 16.39 4.64 27.77
CA LEU A 124 15.17 3.93 27.37
C LEU A 124 14.56 3.11 28.52
N SER A 125 15.38 2.36 29.27
CA SER A 125 14.91 1.55 30.40
C SER A 125 14.35 2.41 31.54
N ASN A 126 14.96 3.57 31.79
CA ASN A 126 14.49 4.52 32.80
C ASN A 126 13.16 5.18 32.40
N GLU A 127 12.94 5.45 31.11
CA GLU A 127 11.67 5.97 30.60
C GLU A 127 10.50 5.01 30.87
N PHE A 128 10.71 3.69 30.83
CA PHE A 128 9.68 2.71 31.19
C PHE A 128 9.52 2.54 32.71
N GLY A 129 10.58 2.77 33.48
CA GLY A 129 10.60 2.56 34.93
C GLY A 129 10.16 3.78 35.76
N THR A 130 10.05 4.96 35.14
CA THR A 130 9.69 6.21 35.83
C THR A 130 8.39 6.78 35.26
N ASN A 131 7.53 7.34 36.12
CA ASN A 131 6.29 8.02 35.69
C ASN A 131 6.55 9.42 35.08
N GLY A 132 7.74 9.65 34.52
CA GLY A 132 8.16 10.92 33.95
C GLY A 132 7.76 11.08 32.49
N SER A 133 7.67 12.32 32.01
CA SER A 133 7.44 12.62 30.59
C SER A 133 8.67 12.28 29.76
N SER A 134 8.54 11.42 28.73
CA SER A 134 9.62 11.17 27.78
C SER A 134 9.66 12.21 26.65
N SER A 135 10.87 12.59 26.24
CA SER A 135 11.11 13.36 25.01
C SER A 135 11.13 12.48 23.76
N ASN A 136 11.33 11.17 23.94
CA ASN A 136 11.34 10.13 22.92
C ASN A 136 9.96 9.46 22.87
N LEU A 137 9.29 9.55 21.72
CA LEU A 137 7.96 8.98 21.50
C LEU A 137 7.96 8.18 20.21
N ALA A 138 7.37 7.00 20.25
CA ALA A 138 7.14 6.17 19.08
C ALA A 138 5.72 5.61 19.17
N HIS A 139 4.90 5.93 18.18
CA HIS A 139 3.54 5.40 18.08
C HIS A 139 3.32 4.82 16.70
N THR A 140 2.75 3.62 16.66
CA THR A 140 2.36 2.94 15.43
C THR A 140 0.85 2.86 15.35
N PHE A 141 0.27 3.66 14.46
CA PHE A 141 -1.14 3.58 14.10
C PHE A 141 -1.33 2.59 12.96
N LYS A 142 -2.30 1.69 13.09
CA LYS A 142 -2.66 0.69 12.08
C LYS A 142 -4.16 0.69 11.89
N SER A 143 -4.59 0.52 10.65
CA SER A 143 -5.96 0.16 10.35
C SER A 143 -5.99 -0.95 9.30
N ARG A 144 -6.83 -1.96 9.56
CA ARG A 144 -7.12 -3.00 8.59
C ARG A 144 -8.18 -2.51 7.62
N PHE A 145 -8.00 -2.83 6.35
CA PHE A 145 -8.98 -2.49 5.31
C PHE A 145 -9.36 -3.70 4.48
N TYR A 146 -10.50 -3.55 3.80
CA TYR A 146 -11.00 -4.45 2.78
C TYR A 146 -11.38 -3.61 1.57
N THR A 147 -10.92 -4.02 0.41
CA THR A 147 -10.98 -3.21 -0.80
C THR A 147 -11.47 -4.01 -1.99
N VAL A 148 -12.18 -3.31 -2.86
CA VAL A 148 -12.48 -3.75 -4.23
C VAL A 148 -11.89 -2.72 -5.19
N GLN A 149 -11.19 -3.19 -6.21
CA GLN A 149 -10.61 -2.34 -7.25
C GLN A 149 -11.08 -2.84 -8.60
N PRO A 150 -12.17 -2.28 -9.15
CA PRO A 150 -12.47 -2.45 -10.57
C PRO A 150 -11.31 -1.88 -11.40
N GLN A 151 -10.93 -2.63 -12.43
CA GLN A 151 -9.75 -2.33 -13.24
C GLN A 151 -9.91 -2.78 -14.69
N VAL A 152 -9.15 -2.12 -15.55
CA VAL A 152 -8.95 -2.48 -16.94
C VAL A 152 -7.47 -2.62 -17.20
N GLY A 153 -7.10 -3.48 -18.13
CA GLY A 153 -5.70 -3.68 -18.46
C GLY A 153 -5.47 -4.18 -19.87
N ILE A 154 -4.23 -4.03 -20.30
CA ILE A 154 -3.73 -4.49 -21.60
C ILE A 154 -2.63 -5.52 -21.32
N GLY A 155 -2.73 -6.65 -21.99
CA GLY A 155 -1.75 -7.72 -21.99
C GLY A 155 -0.94 -7.79 -23.27
N ILE A 156 0.35 -8.08 -23.14
CA ILE A 156 1.27 -8.27 -24.25
C ILE A 156 2.08 -9.55 -24.01
N MET A 157 1.90 -10.53 -24.90
CA MET A 157 2.69 -11.75 -24.92
C MET A 157 4.06 -11.45 -25.56
N LEU A 158 5.08 -11.27 -24.72
CA LEU A 158 6.44 -11.00 -25.20
C LEU A 158 7.09 -12.28 -25.76
N ARG A 159 6.82 -13.41 -25.10
CA ARG A 159 7.21 -14.78 -25.49
C ARG A 159 6.14 -15.74 -24.96
N LYS A 160 6.13 -16.98 -25.45
CA LYS A 160 5.24 -18.04 -24.93
C LYS A 160 5.32 -18.26 -23.41
N PHE A 161 6.41 -17.80 -22.78
CA PHE A 161 6.62 -17.88 -21.35
C PHE A 161 6.71 -16.53 -20.62
N MET A 162 6.52 -15.40 -21.32
CA MET A 162 6.66 -14.04 -20.77
C MET A 162 5.49 -13.16 -21.16
N TYR A 163 4.78 -12.65 -20.16
CA TYR A 163 3.59 -11.84 -20.33
C TYR A 163 3.70 -10.52 -19.57
N LEU A 164 3.66 -9.42 -20.32
CA LEU A 164 3.61 -8.07 -19.77
C LEU A 164 2.15 -7.65 -19.63
N LYS A 165 1.80 -7.14 -18.44
CA LYS A 165 0.48 -6.62 -18.14
C LYS A 165 0.61 -5.17 -17.70
N ILE A 166 -0.23 -4.30 -18.23
CA ILE A 166 -0.40 -2.93 -17.77
C ILE A 166 -1.86 -2.79 -17.36
N ASP A 167 -2.14 -2.44 -16.11
CA ASP A 167 -3.50 -2.25 -15.64
C ASP A 167 -3.66 -0.94 -14.85
N CYS A 168 -4.86 -0.39 -14.91
CA CYS A 168 -5.27 0.74 -14.10
C CYS A 168 -6.65 0.48 -13.50
N GLY A 169 -6.84 0.96 -12.28
CA GLY A 169 -8.10 0.77 -11.55
C GLY A 169 -8.22 1.76 -10.40
N TYR A 170 -9.41 1.85 -9.82
CA TYR A 170 -9.64 2.70 -8.66
C TYR A 170 -9.97 1.83 -7.45
N GLN A 171 -9.10 1.87 -6.44
CA GLN A 171 -9.28 1.11 -5.20
C GLN A 171 -10.32 1.82 -4.33
N LEU A 172 -11.43 1.12 -4.09
CA LEU A 172 -12.48 1.49 -3.16
C LEU A 172 -12.35 0.60 -1.93
N GLY A 173 -12.53 1.16 -0.73
CA GLY A 173 -12.29 0.42 0.50
C GLY A 173 -13.22 0.79 1.63
N ALA A 174 -13.53 -0.22 2.45
CA ALA A 174 -14.01 -0.05 3.80
C ALA A 174 -12.82 -0.25 4.74
N GLN A 175 -12.66 0.68 5.68
CA GLN A 175 -11.57 0.67 6.64
C GLN A 175 -12.13 0.48 8.06
N ASN A 176 -11.44 -0.33 8.86
CA ASN A 176 -11.77 -0.52 10.26
C ASN A 176 -11.30 0.66 11.12
N THR A 177 -11.68 0.65 12.40
CA THR A 177 -11.16 1.64 13.35
C THR A 177 -9.63 1.59 13.39
N TRP A 178 -9.02 2.77 13.47
CA TRP A 178 -7.60 2.91 13.73
C TRP A 178 -7.25 2.42 15.13
N ARG A 179 -6.10 1.77 15.23
CA ARG A 179 -5.55 1.26 16.49
C ARG A 179 -4.10 1.71 16.64
N VAL A 180 -3.67 1.95 17.87
CA VAL A 180 -2.31 2.39 18.20
C VAL A 180 -1.58 1.34 19.03
N ASP A 181 -0.30 1.14 18.71
CA ASP A 181 0.65 0.29 19.41
C ASP A 181 0.11 -1.13 19.66
N ASN A 182 -0.15 -1.49 20.93
CA ASN A 182 -0.66 -2.79 21.35
C ASN A 182 -2.16 -2.96 21.09
N ASP A 183 -2.60 -2.60 19.88
CA ASP A 183 -3.96 -2.77 19.35
C ASP A 183 -5.05 -1.97 20.09
N VAL A 184 -4.67 -0.86 20.74
CA VAL A 184 -5.57 0.03 21.47
C VAL A 184 -6.39 0.87 20.48
N GLU A 185 -7.71 0.87 20.60
CA GLU A 185 -8.60 1.60 19.69
C GLU A 185 -8.47 3.12 19.82
N VAL A 186 -8.32 3.82 18.68
CA VAL A 186 -8.25 5.28 18.58
C VAL A 186 -9.55 5.79 17.97
N LYS A 187 -10.52 6.17 18.84
CA LYS A 187 -11.89 6.53 18.43
C LYS A 187 -11.97 7.88 17.70
N ASP A 188 -11.01 8.74 17.95
CA ASP A 188 -10.91 10.11 17.45
C ASP A 188 -9.89 10.26 16.32
N PHE A 189 -9.47 9.16 15.68
CA PHE A 189 -8.54 9.24 14.57
C PHE A 189 -9.15 10.04 13.40
N PRO A 190 -8.40 10.98 12.80
CA PRO A 190 -8.90 11.85 11.73
C PRO A 190 -9.51 11.09 10.55
N LYS A 191 -10.66 11.58 10.07
CA LYS A 191 -11.40 10.97 8.96
C LYS A 191 -10.74 11.22 7.60
N GLY A 192 -10.97 10.30 6.65
CA GLY A 192 -10.52 10.44 5.27
C GLY A 192 -9.09 9.96 5.00
N ILE A 193 -8.43 9.35 6.00
CA ILE A 193 -7.15 8.65 5.85
C ILE A 193 -7.48 7.17 5.63
N GLU A 194 -7.66 6.81 4.35
CA GLU A 194 -8.21 5.52 3.94
C GLU A 194 -7.37 4.86 2.84
N ALA A 195 -7.37 3.53 2.77
CA ALA A 195 -6.73 2.75 1.70
C ALA A 195 -7.55 2.78 0.38
N LYS A 196 -7.64 3.96 -0.23
CA LYS A 196 -8.33 4.18 -1.51
C LYS A 196 -7.45 4.93 -2.52
N GLY A 197 -7.87 4.99 -3.76
CA GLY A 197 -7.26 5.85 -4.77
C GLY A 197 -7.02 5.17 -6.11
N LEU A 198 -6.55 5.95 -7.08
CA LEU A 198 -6.17 5.43 -8.40
C LEU A 198 -4.91 4.58 -8.26
N VAL A 199 -4.88 3.45 -8.96
CA VAL A 199 -3.75 2.53 -9.01
C VAL A 199 -3.40 2.28 -10.48
N LEU A 200 -2.11 2.37 -10.80
CA LEU A 200 -1.52 1.98 -12.08
C LEU A 200 -0.47 0.91 -11.81
N ASN A 201 -0.53 -0.22 -12.50
CA ASN A 201 0.45 -1.29 -12.35
C ASN A 201 1.03 -1.71 -13.70
N VAL A 202 2.29 -2.13 -13.65
CA VAL A 202 3.00 -2.83 -14.72
C VAL A 202 3.56 -4.11 -14.12
N GLY A 203 3.06 -5.24 -14.62
CA GLY A 203 3.42 -6.59 -14.17
C GLY A 203 4.15 -7.38 -15.26
N LEU A 204 5.29 -7.95 -14.93
CA LEU A 204 5.95 -8.96 -15.75
C LEU A 204 5.74 -10.34 -15.14
N ASN A 205 5.07 -11.20 -15.90
CA ASN A 205 4.65 -12.54 -15.48
C ASN A 205 5.40 -13.59 -16.30
N PHE A 206 5.79 -14.67 -15.62
CA PHE A 206 6.46 -15.81 -16.23
C PHE A 206 5.65 -17.08 -15.96
N GLY A 207 5.41 -17.88 -16.98
CA GLY A 207 4.57 -19.07 -16.87
C GLY A 207 4.23 -19.67 -18.22
N LEU A 208 3.52 -20.78 -18.26
CA LEU A 208 3.00 -21.35 -19.50
C LEU A 208 1.69 -20.64 -19.83
N PHE A 209 1.66 -19.90 -20.93
CA PHE A 209 0.45 -19.25 -21.42
C PHE A 209 -0.10 -20.04 -22.60
N ILE A 210 -1.15 -20.81 -22.35
CA ILE A 210 -1.84 -21.60 -23.37
C ILE A 210 -2.83 -20.67 -24.06
N ARG A 211 -2.43 -20.12 -25.21
CA ARG A 211 -3.25 -19.30 -26.10
C ARG A 211 -2.98 -19.78 -27.51
N ASP A 212 -3.72 -20.82 -27.91
CA ASP A 212 -3.71 -21.37 -29.26
C ASP A 212 -4.89 -20.83 -30.06
#